data_AF-A0A7S1JP59-F1
#
_entry.id   AF-A0A7S1JP59-F1
#
_cell.length_a   1.000
_cell.length_b   1.000
_cell.length_c   1.000
_cell.angle_alpha   90.00
_cell.angle_beta   90.00
_cell.angle_gamma   90.00
#
_symmetry.space_group_name_H-M   'P 1'
#
loop_
_entity.id
_entity.type
_entity.pdbx_description
1 polymer ?
#
loop_
_entity_poly.entity_id
_entity_poly.type
_entity_poly.pdbx_seq_one_letter_code
_entity_poly.pdbx_strand_id
1 'polypeptide(L)'
;PNIPSCFPFSRLCMCLCAGSMPPHIHDVWELLGRPEGCGGTWKPHGDSHVSRRFDRLLITHRSQAAPACRWQPVSMELVGSGRLLYGSGPFISDHCGVLVQLQLS
;
A
#
# COMPACT_ATOMS: atom_id res chain seq x y z
N PRO A 1 23.55 16.11 -17.54
CA PRO A 1 22.75 15.73 -16.35
C PRO A 1 22.58 14.21 -16.26
N ASN A 2 23.35 13.57 -15.38
CA ASN A 2 23.31 12.11 -15.16
C ASN A 2 21.96 11.73 -14.54
N ILE A 3 21.09 11.09 -15.30
CA ILE A 3 19.89 10.42 -14.78
C ILE A 3 20.36 9.04 -14.29
N PRO A 4 20.25 8.71 -12.99
CA PRO A 4 20.62 7.38 -12.53
C PRO A 4 19.67 6.35 -13.16
N SER A 5 20.24 5.42 -13.92
CA SER A 5 19.56 4.27 -14.52
C SER A 5 19.24 3.24 -13.44
N CYS A 6 18.21 3.50 -12.64
CA CYS A 6 17.70 2.57 -11.62
C CYS A 6 16.18 2.47 -11.72
N PHE A 7 15.68 1.99 -12.86
CA PHE A 7 14.30 1.52 -12.97
C PHE A 7 14.31 0.01 -13.25
N PRO A 8 14.41 -0.84 -12.22
CA PRO A 8 14.07 -2.23 -12.39
C PRO A 8 12.53 -2.34 -12.39
N PHE A 9 12.01 -2.92 -13.47
CA PHE A 9 10.61 -3.28 -13.66
C PHE A 9 9.92 -3.76 -12.39
N SER A 10 8.87 -3.05 -11.98
CA SER A 10 7.97 -3.46 -10.89
C SER A 10 7.19 -4.69 -11.32
N ARG A 11 7.61 -5.88 -10.88
CA ARG A 11 6.77 -7.08 -10.98
C ARG A 11 5.69 -6.97 -9.90
N LEU A 12 4.45 -6.78 -10.32
CA LEU A 12 3.29 -6.87 -9.43
C LEU A 12 3.18 -8.30 -8.91
N CYS A 13 3.50 -8.52 -7.63
CA CYS A 13 3.33 -9.80 -6.97
C CYS A 13 2.02 -9.78 -6.18
N MET A 14 0.98 -10.42 -6.72
CA MET A 14 -0.26 -10.66 -5.99
C MET A 14 -0.08 -11.93 -5.15
N CYS A 15 0.30 -11.79 -3.88
CA CYS A 15 0.36 -12.92 -2.96
C CYS A 15 -1.03 -13.21 -2.41
N LEU A 16 -1.70 -14.22 -2.95
CA LEU A 16 -2.86 -14.86 -2.32
C LEU A 16 -2.31 -15.70 -1.15
N CYS A 17 -2.42 -15.21 0.09
CA CYS A 17 -1.80 -15.80 1.27
C CYS A 17 -2.44 -17.15 1.66
N ALA A 18 -1.97 -18.25 1.07
CA ALA A 18 -2.12 -19.60 1.63
C ALA A 18 -0.84 -20.08 2.38
N GLY A 19 0.20 -19.23 2.48
CA GLY A 19 1.47 -19.55 3.15
C GLY A 19 2.22 -18.29 3.63
N SER A 20 3.39 -18.46 4.25
CA SER A 20 4.24 -17.35 4.71
C SER A 20 4.86 -16.60 3.53
N MET A 21 4.97 -15.27 3.66
CA MET A 21 5.60 -14.41 2.66
C MET A 21 7.12 -14.65 2.61
N PRO A 22 7.76 -14.66 1.43
CA PRO A 22 9.21 -14.75 1.33
C PRO A 22 9.90 -13.65 2.17
N PRO A 23 11.03 -13.92 2.85
CA PRO A 23 11.64 -12.98 3.81
C PRO A 23 12.07 -11.61 3.25
N HIS A 24 12.18 -11.49 1.93
CA HIS A 24 12.63 -10.29 1.21
C HIS A 24 11.47 -9.48 0.58
N ILE A 25 10.23 -9.93 0.80
CA ILE A 25 9.02 -9.22 0.45
C ILE A 25 8.39 -8.79 1.77
N HIS A 26 7.93 -7.54 1.83
CA HIS A 26 7.39 -6.94 3.03
C HIS A 26 6.07 -6.26 2.73
N ASP A 27 5.14 -6.33 3.67
CA ASP A 27 3.89 -5.56 3.63
C ASP A 27 4.16 -4.14 4.12
N VAL A 28 3.84 -3.14 3.30
CA VAL A 28 4.14 -1.73 3.62
C VAL A 28 3.42 -1.25 4.89
N TRP A 29 2.18 -1.67 5.12
CA TRP A 29 1.44 -1.29 6.32
C TRP A 29 2.10 -1.88 7.58
N GLU A 30 2.60 -3.12 7.48
CA GLU A 30 3.33 -3.76 8.59
C GLU A 30 4.70 -3.11 8.82
N LEU A 31 5.44 -2.77 7.76
CA LEU A 31 6.72 -2.06 7.86
C LEU A 31 6.60 -0.70 8.52
N LEU A 32 5.52 0.04 8.25
CA LEU A 32 5.22 1.33 8.85
C LEU A 32 4.74 1.23 10.32
N GLY A 33 4.76 0.04 10.92
CA GLY A 33 4.35 -0.15 12.30
C GLY A 33 2.84 -0.25 12.49
N ARG A 34 2.10 -0.66 11.46
CA ARG A 34 0.64 -0.87 11.49
C ARG A 34 -0.14 0.41 11.88
N PRO A 35 0.06 1.54 11.17
CA PRO A 35 -0.60 2.79 11.50
C PRO A 35 -2.13 2.63 11.57
N GLU A 36 -2.72 3.26 12.59
CA GLU A 36 -4.17 3.32 12.78
C GLU A 36 -4.83 4.16 11.68
N GLY A 37 -6.11 3.94 11.41
CA GLY A 37 -6.86 4.69 10.41
C GLY A 37 -6.67 4.23 8.95
N CYS A 38 -5.60 3.48 8.62
CA CYS A 38 -5.39 2.94 7.27
C CYS A 38 -5.24 1.41 7.16
N GLY A 39 -5.51 0.68 8.25
CA GLY A 39 -5.48 -0.79 8.25
C GLY A 39 -6.69 -1.47 7.59
N GLY A 40 -7.80 -0.77 7.35
CA GLY A 40 -9.01 -1.34 6.75
C GLY A 40 -9.35 -0.64 5.44
N THR A 41 -9.07 -1.29 4.31
CA THR A 41 -9.27 -0.73 2.96
C THR A 41 -10.68 -0.97 2.45
N TRP A 42 -11.39 -1.94 3.02
CA TRP A 42 -12.78 -2.22 2.72
C TRP A 42 -13.62 -2.23 4.00
N LYS A 43 -14.79 -1.60 3.92
CA LYS A 43 -15.81 -1.59 4.98
C LYS A 43 -17.18 -1.89 4.34
N PRO A 44 -17.94 -2.86 4.84
CA PRO A 44 -19.30 -3.06 4.39
C PRO A 44 -20.12 -1.79 4.66
N HIS A 45 -21.06 -1.48 3.77
CA HIS A 45 -21.92 -0.30 3.89
C HIS A 45 -22.56 -0.21 5.29
N GLY A 46 -22.18 0.80 6.06
CA GLY A 46 -22.82 1.14 7.34
C GLY A 46 -22.30 0.41 8.58
N ASP A 47 -21.36 -0.55 8.46
CA ASP A 47 -20.79 -1.24 9.61
C ASP A 47 -19.31 -0.84 9.82
N SER A 48 -19.07 0.04 10.79
CA SER A 48 -17.73 0.45 11.18
C SER A 48 -16.95 -0.61 11.96
N HIS A 49 -17.61 -1.69 12.44
CA HIS A 49 -16.99 -2.72 13.25
C HIS A 49 -16.32 -3.82 12.42
N VAL A 50 -16.69 -3.95 11.14
CA VAL A 50 -16.09 -4.92 10.23
C VAL A 50 -15.25 -4.18 9.20
N SER A 51 -13.92 -4.21 9.38
CA SER A 51 -12.98 -3.72 8.36
C SER A 51 -12.11 -4.86 7.86
N ARG A 52 -11.84 -4.89 6.55
CA ARG A 52 -10.96 -5.86 5.90
C ARG A 52 -9.83 -5.14 5.17
N ARG A 53 -8.64 -5.75 5.19
CA ARG A 53 -7.44 -5.26 4.49
C ARG A 53 -7.19 -6.09 3.24
N PHE A 54 -8.06 -5.89 2.25
CA PHE A 54 -7.95 -6.59 0.96
C PHE A 54 -6.85 -5.99 0.10
N ASP A 55 -6.77 -4.66 0.07
CA ASP A 55 -5.78 -3.92 -0.71
C ASP A 55 -4.49 -3.82 0.10
N ARG A 56 -3.40 -4.35 -0.46
CA ARG A 56 -2.09 -4.40 0.20
C ARG A 56 -1.02 -3.99 -0.77
N LEU A 57 -0.08 -3.17 -0.31
CA LEU A 57 1.13 -2.86 -1.05
C LEU A 57 2.28 -3.70 -0.50
N LEU A 58 2.88 -4.52 -1.36
CA LEU A 58 4.06 -5.31 -1.03
C LEU A 58 5.28 -4.68 -1.69
N ILE A 59 6.37 -4.55 -0.93
CA ILE A 59 7.65 -4.03 -1.40
C ILE A 59 8.72 -5.09 -1.29
N THR A 60 9.65 -5.09 -2.24
CA THR A 60 10.83 -5.96 -2.20
C THR A 60 12.10 -5.16 -2.39
N HIS A 61 13.13 -5.51 -1.61
CA HIS A 61 14.46 -4.94 -1.74
C HIS A 61 15.40 -5.83 -2.55
N ARG A 62 14.85 -6.69 -3.42
CA ARG A 62 15.59 -7.61 -4.28
C ARG A 62 16.25 -6.88 -5.44
N SER A 63 17.12 -5.92 -5.15
CA SER A 63 17.95 -5.29 -6.16
C SER A 63 19.35 -5.90 -6.15
N GLN A 64 19.79 -6.34 -7.33
CA GLN A 64 21.22 -6.48 -7.65
C GLN A 64 21.90 -5.11 -7.81
N ALA A 65 21.12 -4.02 -7.90
CA ALA A 65 21.65 -2.67 -7.84
C ALA A 65 22.09 -2.37 -6.39
N ALA A 66 23.17 -1.62 -6.29
CA ALA A 66 23.95 -1.35 -5.10
C ALA A 66 23.10 -1.13 -3.82
N PRO A 67 23.63 -1.45 -2.62
CA PRO A 67 22.96 -1.28 -1.33
C PRO A 67 22.37 0.12 -1.06
N ALA A 68 22.76 1.13 -1.84
CA ALA A 68 22.34 2.53 -1.75
C ALA A 68 21.17 2.91 -2.70
N CYS A 69 20.32 1.97 -3.09
CA CYS A 69 19.13 2.29 -3.90
C CYS A 69 17.94 1.42 -3.46
N ARG A 70 17.33 1.81 -2.34
CA ARG A 70 16.17 1.12 -1.76
C ARG A 70 15.02 2.09 -1.52
N TRP A 71 13.85 1.75 -2.03
CA TRP A 71 12.62 2.47 -1.71
C TRP A 71 12.20 2.14 -0.28
N GLN A 72 12.06 3.15 0.56
CA GLN A 72 11.60 3.04 1.94
C GLN A 72 10.23 3.70 2.08
N PRO A 73 9.21 3.00 2.63
CA PRO A 73 7.94 3.63 2.95
C PRO A 73 8.10 4.70 4.03
N VAL A 74 7.51 5.86 3.79
CA VAL A 74 7.52 7.01 4.73
C VAL A 74 6.15 7.15 5.40
N SER A 75 5.07 7.01 4.62
CA SER A 75 3.70 7.15 5.10
C SER A 75 2.72 6.33 4.27
N MET A 76 1.56 6.04 4.85
CA MET A 76 0.43 5.37 4.20
C MET A 76 -0.88 5.94 4.73
N GLU A 77 -1.78 6.31 3.82
CA GLU A 77 -3.11 6.85 4.14
C GLU A 77 -4.19 6.28 3.22
N LEU A 78 -5.44 6.36 3.67
CA LEU A 78 -6.60 5.99 2.86
C LEU A 78 -7.17 7.20 2.15
N VAL A 79 -7.50 7.04 0.87
CA VAL A 79 -8.13 8.06 0.03
C VAL A 79 -9.46 7.56 -0.52
N GLY A 80 -10.31 8.49 -0.95
CA GLY A 80 -11.63 8.14 -1.49
C GLY A 80 -12.68 7.75 -0.44
N SER A 81 -12.44 8.10 0.83
CA SER A 81 -13.39 7.88 1.94
C SER A 81 -14.56 8.88 1.97
N GLY A 82 -14.57 9.88 1.07
CA GLY A 82 -15.62 10.87 0.94
C GLY A 82 -16.66 10.50 -0.14
N ARG A 83 -17.91 10.91 0.07
CA ARG A 83 -18.98 10.80 -0.93
C ARG A 83 -18.78 11.84 -2.04
N LEU A 84 -19.04 11.45 -3.29
CA LEU A 84 -18.84 12.30 -4.48
C LEU A 84 -19.76 13.53 -4.54
N LEU A 85 -20.94 13.44 -3.96
CA LEU A 85 -21.83 14.59 -3.74
C LEU A 85 -21.86 14.81 -2.24
N TYR A 86 -21.36 15.95 -1.76
CA TYR A 86 -21.18 16.32 -0.35
C TYR A 86 -22.27 15.73 0.57
N GLY A 87 -21.96 14.60 1.20
CA GLY A 87 -22.82 13.91 2.18
C GLY A 87 -23.94 13.02 1.63
N SER A 88 -24.31 13.10 0.36
CA SER A 88 -25.49 12.39 -0.20
C SER A 88 -25.19 11.50 -1.41
N GLY A 89 -24.03 11.64 -2.04
CA GLY A 89 -23.64 10.88 -3.23
C GLY A 89 -23.08 9.50 -2.91
N PRO A 90 -22.88 8.65 -3.93
CA PRO A 90 -22.15 7.40 -3.75
C PRO A 90 -20.69 7.69 -3.35
N PHE A 91 -20.05 6.70 -2.74
CA PHE A 91 -18.59 6.67 -2.66
C PHE A 91 -18.00 6.40 -4.05
N ILE A 92 -16.72 6.73 -4.24
CA ILE A 92 -15.99 6.44 -5.48
C ILE A 92 -15.93 4.92 -5.74
N SER A 93 -15.82 4.14 -4.68
CA SER A 93 -15.79 2.68 -4.68
C SER A 93 -16.29 2.16 -3.32
N ASP A 94 -16.61 0.87 -3.24
CA ASP A 94 -16.79 0.14 -1.99
C ASP A 94 -15.47 -0.11 -1.24
N HIS A 95 -14.32 0.13 -1.88
CA HIS A 95 -12.99 0.18 -1.29
C HIS A 95 -12.48 1.63 -1.14
N CYS A 96 -11.66 1.87 -0.12
CA CYS A 96 -10.78 3.03 -0.04
C CYS A 96 -9.51 2.78 -0.86
N GLY A 97 -9.03 3.80 -1.57
CA GLY A 97 -7.71 3.77 -2.18
C GLY A 97 -6.62 3.84 -1.12
N VAL A 98 -5.43 3.32 -1.43
CA VAL A 98 -4.24 3.39 -0.58
C VAL A 98 -3.23 4.32 -1.23
N LEU A 99 -2.85 5.40 -0.54
CA LEU A 99 -1.79 6.30 -0.94
C LEU A 99 -0.56 6.06 -0.07
N VAL A 100 0.59 5.79 -0.70
CA VAL A 100 1.86 5.52 -0.02
C VAL A 100 2.92 6.48 -0.51
N GLN A 101 3.63 7.12 0.41
CA GLN A 101 4.83 7.89 0.12
C GLN A 101 6.05 6.99 0.27
N LEU A 102 6.88 6.94 -0.77
CA LEU A 102 8.15 6.22 -0.80
C LEU A 102 9.31 7.21 -0.92
N GLN A 103 10.39 6.96 -0.20
CA GLN A 103 11.65 7.69 -0.31
C GLN A 103 12.73 6.76 -0.84
N LEU A 104 13.54 7.24 -1.77
CA LEU A 104 14.70 6.51 -2.25
C LEU A 104 15.90 6.82 -1.34
N SER A 105 16.50 5.80 -0.76
CA SER A 105 17.76 5.86 -0.01
C SER A 105 18.93 5.34 -0.81
#